data_AF-A0A352N6C6-F1
#
_entry.id   AF-A0A352N6C6-F1
#
_cell.length_a   1.000
_cell.length_b   1.000
_cell.length_c   1.000
_cell.angle_alpha   90.00
_cell.angle_beta   90.00
_cell.angle_gamma   90.00
#
_symmetry.space_group_name_H-M   'P 1'
#
loop_
_entity.id
_entity.type
_entity.pdbx_description
1 polymer ?
#
loop_
_entity_poly.entity_id
_entity_poly.type
_entity_poly.pdbx_seq_one_letter_code
_entity_poly.pdbx_strand_id
1 'polypeptide(L)'
;MLTKLTLSAEKDVVEQARRLARKNRTSISSMFSRFIRNASRSGIDQQNPIAPITKRASGIASLKNGKTDKELLEEALSEKYGIK
;
A
#
# COMPACT_ATOMS: atom_id res chain seq x y z
N MET A 1 8.95 -22.48 -11.85
CA MET A 1 10.26 -23.14 -11.74
C MET A 1 11.00 -22.62 -10.51
N LEU A 2 11.80 -23.45 -9.84
CA LEU A 2 12.69 -23.04 -8.74
C LEU A 2 14.08 -22.75 -9.30
N THR A 3 14.59 -21.54 -9.09
CA THR A 3 15.91 -21.10 -9.56
C THR A 3 16.77 -20.75 -8.36
N LYS A 4 18.06 -21.10 -8.40
CA LYS A 4 19.00 -20.80 -7.31
C LYS A 4 19.60 -19.40 -7.48
N LEU A 5 19.61 -18.63 -6.41
CA LEU A 5 20.29 -17.34 -6.30
C LEU A 5 21.33 -17.44 -5.18
N THR A 6 22.60 -17.22 -5.48
CA THR A 6 23.69 -17.21 -4.50
C THR A 6 24.05 -15.78 -4.14
N LEU A 7 24.12 -15.48 -2.85
CA LEU A 7 24.47 -14.15 -2.33
C LEU A 7 25.76 -14.25 -1.51
N SER A 8 26.67 -13.31 -1.72
CA SER A 8 27.83 -13.09 -0.86
C SER A 8 27.54 -11.92 0.07
N ALA A 9 27.78 -12.10 1.35
CA ALA A 9 27.57 -11.07 2.38
C ALA A 9 28.59 -11.27 3.51
N GLU A 10 28.78 -10.24 4.32
CA GLU A 10 29.62 -10.32 5.51
C GLU A 10 29.10 -11.38 6.49
N LYS A 11 30.03 -11.98 7.25
CA LYS A 11 29.72 -13.12 8.13
C LYS A 11 28.67 -12.76 9.17
N ASP A 12 28.78 -11.57 9.75
CA ASP A 12 27.84 -11.06 10.74
C ASP A 12 26.43 -10.89 10.13
N VAL A 13 26.31 -10.41 8.90
CA VAL A 13 25.04 -10.28 8.18
C VAL A 13 24.39 -11.64 7.96
N VAL A 14 25.17 -12.67 7.60
CA VAL A 14 24.67 -14.05 7.47
C VAL A 14 24.13 -14.57 8.80
N GLU A 15 24.82 -14.31 9.91
CA GLU A 15 24.37 -14.70 11.25
C GLU A 15 23.11 -13.95 11.70
N GLN A 16 23.02 -12.65 11.40
CA GLN A 16 21.81 -11.87 11.64
C GLN A 16 20.62 -12.43 10.87
N ALA A 17 20.80 -12.79 9.59
CA ALA A 17 19.77 -13.39 8.76
C ALA A 17 19.30 -14.75 9.32
N ARG A 18 20.23 -15.61 9.78
CA ARG A 18 19.90 -16.89 10.43
C ARG A 18 19.07 -16.68 11.70
N ARG A 19 19.49 -15.76 12.57
CA ARG A 19 18.79 -15.44 13.82
C ARG A 19 17.38 -14.92 13.54
N LEU A 20 17.24 -14.01 12.58
CA LEU A 20 15.95 -13.42 12.21
C LEU A 20 15.00 -14.47 11.60
N ALA A 21 15.50 -15.32 10.72
CA ALA A 21 14.73 -16.41 10.12
C ALA A 21 14.21 -17.39 11.18
N ARG A 22 15.07 -17.79 12.14
CA ARG A 22 14.69 -18.63 13.29
C ARG A 22 13.62 -17.97 14.16
N LYS A 23 13.82 -16.70 14.53
CA LYS A 23 12.84 -15.92 15.32
C LYS A 23 11.47 -15.88 14.64
N ASN A 24 11.46 -15.73 13.32
CA ASN A 24 10.24 -15.66 12.51
C ASN A 24 9.72 -17.05 12.05
N ARG A 25 10.29 -18.15 12.58
CA ARG A 25 9.94 -19.54 12.21
C ARG A 25 9.87 -19.78 10.70
N THR A 26 10.86 -19.25 9.97
CA THR A 26 10.92 -19.32 8.51
C THR A 26 12.34 -19.59 8.02
N SER A 27 12.50 -19.87 6.72
CA SER A 27 13.83 -20.00 6.09
C SER A 27 14.33 -18.65 5.59
N ILE A 28 15.65 -18.50 5.46
CA ILE A 28 16.25 -17.29 4.86
C ILE A 28 15.72 -17.08 3.44
N SER A 29 15.60 -18.14 2.64
CA SER A 29 15.08 -18.06 1.27
C SER A 29 13.63 -17.57 1.21
N SER A 30 12.78 -18.04 2.14
CA SER A 30 11.38 -17.60 2.23
C SER A 30 11.29 -16.13 2.68
N MET A 31 12.08 -15.77 3.70
CA MET A 31 12.16 -14.40 4.21
C MET A 31 12.64 -13.43 3.12
N PHE A 32 13.71 -13.78 2.41
CA PHE A 32 14.27 -12.99 1.30
C PHE A 32 13.26 -12.86 0.16
N SER A 33 12.62 -13.96 -0.25
CA SER A 33 11.61 -13.94 -1.32
C SER A 33 10.43 -13.02 -0.98
N ARG A 34 10.00 -13.00 0.29
CA ARG A 34 8.95 -12.08 0.78
C ARG A 34 9.44 -10.63 0.74
N PHE A 35 10.67 -10.39 1.20
CA PHE A 35 11.27 -9.05 1.14
C PHE A 35 11.31 -8.52 -0.29
N ILE A 36 11.83 -9.29 -1.26
CA ILE A 36 11.91 -8.88 -2.67
C ILE A 36 10.52 -8.62 -3.24
N ARG A 37 9.53 -9.50 -3.00
CA ARG A 37 8.14 -9.28 -3.46
C ARG A 37 7.51 -8.01 -2.90
N ASN A 38 7.82 -7.66 -1.65
CA ASN A 38 7.31 -6.45 -1.03
C ASN A 38 8.04 -5.21 -1.56
N ALA A 39 9.37 -5.27 -1.65
CA ALA A 39 10.19 -4.19 -2.19
C ALA A 39 9.85 -3.89 -3.66
N SER A 40 9.55 -4.91 -4.47
CA SER A 40 9.14 -4.73 -5.86
C SER A 40 7.75 -4.10 -6.00
N ARG A 41 6.84 -4.33 -5.05
CA ARG A 41 5.51 -3.71 -5.04
C ARG A 41 5.57 -2.22 -4.74
N SER A 42 6.45 -1.81 -3.83
CA SER A 42 6.67 -0.40 -3.49
C SER A 42 7.17 0.45 -4.67
N GLY A 43 7.73 -0.17 -5.73
CA GLY A 43 8.10 0.51 -6.97
C GLY A 43 7.07 0.41 -8.10
N ILE A 44 6.04 -0.43 -7.97
CA ILE A 44 5.03 -0.67 -9.02
C ILE A 44 3.75 0.16 -8.76
N ASP A 45 3.52 0.65 -7.55
CA ASP A 45 2.31 1.40 -7.16
C ASP A 45 2.53 2.91 -6.95
N GLN A 46 3.04 3.62 -7.97
CA GLN A 46 2.70 5.05 -8.13
C GLN A 46 1.80 5.33 -9.34
N GLN A 47 1.39 4.28 -10.07
CA GLN A 47 0.38 4.39 -11.11
C GLN A 47 -0.63 3.26 -10.96
N ASN A 48 -1.29 3.16 -9.80
CA ASN A 48 -2.63 2.60 -9.81
C ASN A 48 -3.54 3.73 -10.33
N PRO A 49 -3.85 3.80 -11.65
CA PRO A 49 -4.84 4.74 -12.11
C PRO A 49 -6.11 4.47 -11.33
N ILE A 50 -6.68 5.53 -10.76
CA ILE A 50 -7.99 5.51 -10.10
C ILE A 50 -8.90 4.56 -10.91
N ALA A 51 -9.41 3.51 -10.28
CA ALA A 51 -10.18 2.48 -10.96
C ALA A 51 -11.29 3.14 -11.82
N PRO A 52 -11.63 2.62 -13.02
CA PRO A 52 -12.52 3.32 -13.96
C PRO A 52 -13.87 3.75 -13.37
N ILE A 53 -14.37 3.02 -12.37
CA ILE A 53 -15.58 3.40 -11.63
C ILE A 53 -15.33 4.59 -10.69
N THR A 54 -14.25 4.56 -9.93
CA THR A 54 -13.84 5.62 -9.03
C THR A 54 -13.47 6.88 -9.80
N LYS A 55 -12.86 6.77 -10.99
CA LYS A 55 -12.53 7.91 -11.86
C LYS A 55 -13.77 8.61 -12.42
N ARG A 56 -14.81 7.83 -12.71
CA ARG A 56 -16.11 8.37 -13.13
C ARG A 56 -16.88 9.02 -11.99
N ALA A 57 -16.72 8.52 -10.76
CA ALA A 57 -17.33 9.10 -9.57
C ALA A 57 -16.59 10.36 -9.09
N SER A 58 -15.26 10.40 -9.23
CA SER A 58 -14.44 11.56 -8.88
C SER A 58 -14.72 12.72 -9.85
N GLY A 59 -14.97 13.92 -9.32
CA GLY A 59 -15.24 15.12 -10.11
C GLY A 59 -16.72 15.43 -10.34
N ILE A 60 -17.64 14.58 -9.87
CA ILE A 60 -19.10 14.87 -9.89
C ILE A 60 -19.44 16.02 -8.91
N ALA A 61 -18.73 16.09 -7.79
CA ALA A 61 -18.85 17.19 -6.85
C ALA A 61 -17.67 18.15 -7.03
N SER A 62 -17.97 19.41 -7.33
CA SER A 62 -16.99 20.50 -7.29
C SER A 62 -17.07 21.19 -5.93
N LEU A 63 -15.93 21.36 -5.27
CA LEU A 63 -15.85 22.19 -4.07
C LEU A 63 -16.13 23.64 -4.48
N LYS A 64 -17.26 24.19 -4.05
CA LYS A 64 -17.47 25.65 -4.16
C LYS A 64 -16.46 26.34 -3.23
N ASN A 65 -15.82 27.39 -3.75
CA ASN A 65 -14.69 28.08 -3.14
C ASN A 65 -14.83 28.26 -1.62
N GLY A 66 -13.89 27.67 -0.87
CA GLY A 66 -13.68 27.93 0.56
C GLY A 66 -14.28 26.91 1.53
N LYS A 67 -15.13 25.98 1.09
CA LYS A 67 -15.66 24.91 1.96
C LYS A 67 -14.80 23.65 1.87
N THR A 68 -14.61 23.00 3.01
CA THR A 68 -14.00 21.67 3.11
C THR A 68 -14.97 20.58 2.65
N ASP A 69 -14.44 19.44 2.21
CA ASP A 69 -15.22 18.25 1.82
C ASP A 69 -16.26 17.86 2.88
N LYS A 70 -15.89 18.01 4.15
CA LYS A 70 -16.73 17.66 5.30
C LYS A 70 -17.95 18.58 5.40
N GLU A 71 -17.75 19.88 5.25
CA GLU A 71 -18.83 20.88 5.34
C GLU A 71 -19.83 20.73 4.21
N LEU A 72 -19.36 20.42 2.99
CA LEU A 72 -20.24 20.16 1.84
C LEU A 72 -21.03 18.87 1.99
N LEU A 73 -20.41 17.82 2.55
CA LEU A 73 -21.09 16.56 2.83
C LEU A 73 -22.17 16.75 3.91
N GLU A 74 -21.85 17.49 4.96
CA GLU A 74 -22.77 17.81 6.05
C GLU A 74 -23.97 18.60 5.55
N GLU A 75 -23.75 19.66 4.75
CA GLU A 75 -24.80 20.46 4.12
C GLU A 75 -25.73 19.60 3.23
N ALA A 76 -25.16 18.77 2.36
CA ALA A 76 -25.94 17.91 1.46
C ALA A 76 -26.77 16.85 2.22
N LEU A 77 -26.24 16.31 3.34
CA LEU A 77 -26.97 15.37 4.18
C LEU A 77 -28.09 16.07 4.95
N SER A 78 -27.83 17.24 5.52
CA SER A 78 -28.83 18.06 6.21
C SER A 78 -29.99 18.44 5.28
N GLU A 79 -29.70 18.86 4.04
CA GLU A 79 -30.73 19.13 3.03
C GLU A 79 -31.53 17.86 2.68
N LYS A 80 -30.84 16.73 2.44
CA LYS A 80 -31.50 15.47 2.04
C LYS A 80 -32.44 14.93 3.11
N TYR A 81 -32.05 15.03 4.38
CA TYR A 81 -32.80 14.48 5.51
C TYR A 81 -33.66 15.52 6.24
N GLY A 82 -33.67 16.78 5.79
CA GLY A 82 -34.50 17.85 6.35
C GLY A 82 -34.10 18.28 7.76
N ILE A 83 -32.84 18.06 8.14
CA ILE A 83 -32.32 18.39 9.47
C ILE A 83 -31.68 19.79 9.37
N LYS A 84 -32.45 20.82 9.73
CA LYS A 84 -31.97 22.20 9.85
C LYS A 84 -31.38 22.47 11.22
#